data_AF-A0A521BGE7-F1
#
_entry.id   AF-A0A521BGE7-F1
#
_cell.length_a   1.000
_cell.length_b   1.000
_cell.length_c   1.000
_cell.angle_alpha   90.00
_cell.angle_beta   90.00
_cell.angle_gamma   90.00
#
_symmetry.space_group_name_H-M   'P 1'
#
loop_
_entity.id
_entity.type
_entity.pdbx_description
1 polymer ?
#
loop_
_entity_poly.entity_id
_entity_poly.type
_entity_poly.pdbx_seq_one_letter_code
_entity_poly.pdbx_strand_id
1 'polypeptide(L)'
;MVFEAIHAYLITFYIRNEPGFQAEDPVLFDKYLDAKLWNSTHHDEIAQSLRQSIANALESYGISKGYNLNKQFYEDMAWGGLENTEAFKKLSLTDQRRISSTLGIELSGEDFLGNKKPQKGKKTGC
;
A
#
# COMPACT_ATOMS: atom_id res chain seq x y z
N MET A 1 -6.18 3.47 3.34
CA MET A 1 -6.38 3.15 4.78
C MET A 1 -5.41 2.09 5.32
N VAL A 2 -5.17 0.94 4.66
CA VAL A 2 -4.21 -0.07 5.17
C VAL A 2 -2.75 0.44 5.11
N PHE A 3 -2.33 1.06 4.01
CA PHE A 3 -1.01 1.68 3.93
C PHE A 3 -0.83 2.81 4.93
N GLU A 4 -1.82 3.67 5.09
CA GLU A 4 -1.77 4.75 6.10
C GLU A 4 -1.68 4.18 7.53
N ALA A 5 -2.29 3.02 7.80
CA ALA A 5 -2.15 2.33 9.09
C ALA A 5 -0.76 1.69 9.26
N ILE A 6 -0.16 1.13 8.19
CA ILE A 6 1.21 0.61 8.21
C ILE A 6 2.21 1.76 8.34
N HIS A 7 2.03 2.84 7.57
CA HIS A 7 2.83 4.06 7.65
C HIS A 7 2.75 4.67 9.06
N ALA A 8 1.54 4.79 9.63
CA ALA A 8 1.36 5.27 10.99
C ALA A 8 1.98 4.32 12.04
N TYR A 9 1.87 3.00 11.84
CA TYR A 9 2.52 2.02 12.71
C TYR A 9 4.05 2.15 12.66
N LEU A 10 4.63 2.20 11.46
CA LEU A 10 6.07 2.35 11.26
C LEU A 10 6.56 3.66 11.88
N ILE A 11 5.90 4.79 11.62
CA ILE A 11 6.21 6.07 12.29
C ILE A 11 6.16 5.91 13.82
N THR A 12 5.11 5.30 14.35
CA THR A 12 4.93 5.16 15.81
C THR A 12 5.95 4.22 16.43
N PHE A 13 6.27 3.11 15.76
CA PHE A 13 7.28 2.15 16.19
C PHE A 13 8.68 2.78 16.17
N TYR A 14 9.02 3.51 15.11
CA TYR A 14 10.32 4.17 14.94
C TYR A 14 10.53 5.34 15.92
N ILE A 15 9.51 6.17 16.17
CA ILE A 15 9.58 7.23 17.19
C ILE A 15 9.82 6.66 18.60
N ARG A 16 9.41 5.41 18.87
CA ARG A 16 9.44 4.80 20.20
C ARG A 16 10.61 3.85 20.44
N ASN A 17 11.26 3.33 19.39
CA ASN A 17 12.34 2.35 19.49
C ASN A 17 13.45 2.59 18.47
N GLU A 18 14.03 3.79 18.50
CA GLU A 18 15.13 4.22 17.63
C GLU A 18 16.31 3.22 17.59
N PRO A 19 16.82 2.69 18.73
CA PRO A 19 17.96 1.76 18.70
C PRO A 19 17.64 0.40 18.08
N GLY A 20 16.42 -0.10 18.28
CA GLY A 20 15.98 -1.35 17.66
C GLY A 20 15.80 -1.20 16.15
N PHE A 21 15.28 -0.06 15.71
CA PHE A 21 15.12 0.23 14.28
C PHE A 21 16.46 0.34 13.56
N GLN A 22 17.44 1.05 14.13
CA GLN A 22 18.80 1.10 13.59
C GLN A 22 19.44 -0.29 13.45
N ALA A 23 19.17 -1.20 14.40
CA ALA A 23 19.71 -2.55 14.38
C ALA A 23 19.02 -3.47 13.35
N GLU A 24 17.71 -3.31 13.14
CA GLU A 24 16.90 -4.16 12.26
C GLU A 24 16.91 -3.70 10.80
N ASP A 25 16.92 -2.39 10.56
CA ASP A 25 16.90 -1.80 9.21
C ASP A 25 17.72 -0.49 9.15
N PRO A 26 19.07 -0.60 9.17
CA PRO A 26 19.97 0.55 9.24
C PRO A 26 19.88 1.47 8.01
N VAL A 27 19.53 0.93 6.84
CA VAL A 27 19.39 1.72 5.61
C VAL A 27 18.15 2.61 5.68
N LEU A 28 17.04 2.06 6.19
CA LEU A 28 15.83 2.85 6.39
C LEU A 28 15.99 3.83 7.56
N PHE A 29 16.78 3.47 8.58
CA PHE A 29 17.15 4.35 9.69
C PHE A 29 17.95 5.57 9.22
N ASP A 30 18.97 5.38 8.38
CA ASP A 30 19.77 6.49 7.85
C ASP A 30 18.92 7.45 6.99
N LYS A 31 17.96 6.91 6.21
CA LYS A 31 16.99 7.71 5.46
C LYS A 31 15.99 8.44 6.36
N TYR A 32 15.66 7.87 7.52
CA TYR A 32 14.76 8.45 8.52
C TYR A 32 15.36 9.69 9.20
N LEU A 33 16.69 9.70 9.45
CA LEU A 33 17.38 10.83 10.09
C LEU A 33 17.49 12.09 9.20
N ASP A 34 17.32 11.96 7.88
CA ASP A 34 17.38 13.09 6.94
C ASP A 34 16.03 13.84 6.87
N ALA A 35 15.82 14.69 7.87
CA ALA A 35 14.52 15.20 8.30
C ALA A 35 13.73 16.13 7.33
N LYS A 36 13.91 16.05 6.01
CA LYS A 36 13.22 16.95 5.05
C LYS A 36 12.13 16.31 4.19
N LEU A 37 12.02 14.99 4.12
CA LEU A 37 11.16 14.29 3.14
C LEU A 37 10.32 13.15 3.74
N TRP A 38 9.94 13.27 5.01
CA TRP A 38 9.35 12.21 5.85
C TRP A 38 8.22 11.43 5.17
N ASN A 39 7.25 12.12 4.57
CA ASN A 39 6.10 11.45 3.95
C ASN A 39 6.43 10.80 2.59
N SER A 40 7.17 11.50 1.73
CA SER A 40 7.48 10.99 0.38
C SER A 40 8.49 9.84 0.43
N THR A 41 9.53 9.96 1.25
CA THR A 41 10.58 8.93 1.38
C THR A 41 10.01 7.64 1.98
N HIS A 42 9.09 7.75 2.96
CA HIS A 42 8.43 6.57 3.51
C HIS A 42 7.47 5.92 2.51
N HIS A 43 6.64 6.70 1.81
CA HIS A 43 5.76 6.12 0.80
C HIS A 43 6.58 5.43 -0.29
N ASP A 44 7.69 6.02 -0.72
CA ASP A 44 8.60 5.41 -1.70
C ASP A 44 9.29 4.15 -1.17
N GLU A 45 9.70 4.10 0.10
CA GLU A 45 10.31 2.90 0.68
C GLU A 45 9.26 1.78 0.85
N ILE A 46 8.09 2.08 1.39
CA ILE A 46 7.04 1.07 1.56
C ILE A 46 6.63 0.53 0.17
N ALA A 47 6.55 1.41 -0.85
CA ALA A 47 6.28 1.00 -2.23
C ALA A 47 7.36 0.07 -2.80
N GLN A 48 8.63 0.27 -2.44
CA GLN A 48 9.76 -0.53 -2.95
C GLN A 48 9.95 -1.83 -2.18
N SER A 49 9.94 -1.78 -0.86
CA SER A 49 10.45 -2.85 0.00
C SER A 49 9.36 -3.66 0.71
N LEU A 50 8.19 -3.06 0.95
CA LEU A 50 7.11 -3.70 1.73
C LEU A 50 5.87 -4.05 0.91
N ARG A 51 5.68 -3.42 -0.26
CA ARG A 51 4.52 -3.63 -1.14
C ARG A 51 4.24 -5.11 -1.41
N GLN A 52 5.27 -5.91 -1.69
CA GLN A 52 5.06 -7.33 -1.99
C GLN A 52 4.62 -8.12 -0.74
N SER A 53 5.21 -7.83 0.42
CA SER A 53 4.80 -8.45 1.69
C SER A 53 3.36 -8.09 2.04
N ILE A 54 2.95 -6.84 1.76
CA ILE A 54 1.57 -6.38 1.95
C ILE A 54 0.62 -7.12 1.00
N ALA A 55 0.99 -7.28 -0.28
CA ALA A 55 0.20 -8.05 -1.24
C ALA A 55 -0.02 -9.50 -0.77
N ASN A 56 1.06 -10.16 -0.32
CA ASN A 56 0.99 -11.55 0.18
C ASN A 56 0.13 -11.67 1.44
N ALA A 57 0.21 -10.68 2.35
CA ALA A 57 -0.63 -10.64 3.55
C ALA A 57 -2.11 -10.43 3.21
N LEU A 58 -2.41 -9.53 2.27
CA LEU A 58 -3.76 -9.29 1.77
C LEU A 58 -4.34 -10.54 1.10
N GLU A 59 -3.55 -11.24 0.29
CA GLU A 59 -3.93 -12.50 -0.35
C GLU A 59 -4.23 -13.58 0.70
N SER A 60 -3.32 -13.79 1.64
CA SER A 60 -3.47 -14.78 2.72
C SER A 60 -4.72 -14.49 3.57
N TYR A 61 -4.95 -13.23 3.90
CA TYR A 61 -6.16 -12.81 4.61
C TYR A 61 -7.41 -13.04 3.77
N GLY A 62 -7.40 -12.65 2.50
CA GLY A 62 -8.51 -12.86 1.57
C GLY A 62 -8.91 -14.33 1.48
N ILE A 63 -7.93 -15.22 1.27
CA ILE A 63 -8.13 -16.67 1.24
C ILE A 63 -8.72 -17.16 2.58
N SER A 64 -8.19 -16.70 3.71
CA SER A 64 -8.72 -17.07 5.04
C SER A 64 -10.17 -16.65 5.27
N LYS A 65 -10.64 -15.63 4.55
CA LYS A 65 -12.03 -15.13 4.57
C LYS A 65 -12.90 -15.72 3.46
N GLY A 66 -12.38 -16.68 2.69
CA GLY A 66 -13.11 -17.38 1.63
C GLY A 66 -13.15 -16.65 0.29
N TYR A 67 -12.34 -15.62 0.09
CA TYR A 67 -12.20 -14.97 -1.22
C TYR A 67 -11.36 -15.83 -2.15
N ASN A 68 -11.84 -16.03 -3.37
CA ASN A 68 -11.11 -16.67 -4.46
C ASN A 68 -10.85 -15.64 -5.58
N LEU A 69 -9.89 -14.74 -5.35
CA LEU A 69 -9.54 -13.66 -6.26
C LEU A 69 -8.14 -13.91 -6.85
N ASN A 70 -7.91 -13.38 -8.05
CA ASN A 70 -6.61 -13.48 -8.72
C ASN A 70 -5.54 -12.73 -7.90
N LYS A 71 -4.33 -13.28 -7.80
CA LYS A 71 -3.17 -12.66 -7.14
C LYS A 71 -2.96 -11.18 -7.53
N GLN A 72 -3.14 -10.84 -8.81
CA GLN A 72 -3.03 -9.48 -9.32
C GLN A 72 -3.93 -8.49 -8.57
N PHE A 73 -5.11 -8.92 -8.12
CA PHE A 73 -5.99 -8.08 -7.32
C PHE A 73 -5.33 -7.66 -6.01
N TYR A 74 -4.67 -8.58 -5.30
CA TYR A 74 -3.99 -8.27 -4.05
C TYR A 74 -2.73 -7.44 -4.26
N GLU A 75 -2.01 -7.69 -5.36
CA GLU A 75 -0.88 -6.86 -5.78
C GLU A 75 -1.31 -5.42 -6.12
N ASP A 76 -2.51 -5.23 -6.66
CA ASP A 76 -3.08 -3.91 -6.98
C ASP A 76 -3.58 -3.19 -5.72
N MET A 77 -4.28 -3.91 -4.85
CA MET A 77 -4.71 -3.40 -3.55
C MET A 77 -3.51 -2.96 -2.70
N ALA A 78 -2.36 -3.62 -2.88
CA ALA A 78 -1.10 -3.25 -2.24
C ALA A 78 -0.50 -1.93 -2.76
N TRP A 79 -1.12 -1.23 -3.70
CA TRP A 79 -0.73 0.14 -4.08
C TRP A 79 -1.60 1.23 -3.44
N GLY A 80 -2.66 0.87 -2.70
CA GLY A 80 -3.59 1.84 -2.16
C GLY A 80 -2.93 2.82 -1.18
N GLY A 81 -2.85 4.10 -1.54
CA GLY A 81 -2.12 5.15 -0.78
C GLY A 81 -0.71 5.45 -1.30
N LEU A 82 -0.22 4.69 -2.28
CA LEU A 82 1.10 4.86 -2.90
C LEU A 82 1.06 5.46 -4.31
N GLU A 83 -0.12 5.85 -4.82
CA GLU A 83 -0.31 6.31 -6.21
C GLU A 83 0.48 7.59 -6.55
N ASN A 84 0.95 8.34 -5.55
CA ASN A 84 1.76 9.54 -5.74
C ASN A 84 3.28 9.32 -5.65
N THR A 85 3.72 8.09 -5.39
CA THR A 85 5.14 7.70 -5.27
C THR A 85 5.86 7.74 -6.62
N GLU A 86 7.18 7.94 -6.61
CA GLU A 86 7.97 7.83 -7.84
C GLU A 86 7.99 6.39 -8.37
N ALA A 87 7.90 5.40 -7.48
CA ALA A 87 7.76 3.99 -7.84
C ALA A 87 6.49 3.74 -8.67
N PHE A 88 5.35 4.30 -8.25
CA PHE A 88 4.10 4.16 -8.99
C PHE A 88 4.12 4.90 -10.34
N LYS A 89 4.65 6.12 -10.36
CA LYS A 89 4.74 6.94 -11.60
C LYS A 89 5.61 6.30 -12.68
N LYS A 90 6.58 5.46 -12.29
CA LYS A 90 7.44 4.70 -13.21
C LYS A 90 6.75 3.49 -13.86
N LEU A 91 5.58 3.07 -13.37
CA LEU A 91 4.81 1.98 -13.96
C LEU A 91 4.27 2.36 -15.35
N SER A 92 3.92 1.37 -16.15
CA SER A 92 3.25 1.62 -17.44
C SER A 92 1.89 2.32 -17.22
N LEU A 93 1.45 3.14 -18.18
CA LEU A 93 0.12 3.78 -18.10
C LEU A 93 -1.01 2.76 -17.97
N THR A 94 -0.84 1.57 -18.56
CA THR A 94 -1.80 0.47 -18.44
C THR A 94 -1.87 -0.04 -17.01
N ASP A 95 -0.73 -0.24 -16.36
CA ASP A 95 -0.67 -0.69 -14.96
C ASP A 95 -1.21 0.37 -14.01
N GLN A 96 -0.82 1.63 -14.19
CA GLN A 96 -1.34 2.73 -13.38
C GLN A 96 -2.87 2.78 -13.43
N ARG A 97 -3.45 2.75 -14.64
CA ARG A 97 -4.91 2.75 -14.81
C ARG A 97 -5.57 1.52 -14.19
N ARG A 98 -4.99 0.34 -14.39
CA ARG A 98 -5.52 -0.91 -13.84
C ARG A 98 -5.54 -0.88 -12.32
N ILE A 99 -4.44 -0.43 -11.70
CA ILE A 99 -4.32 -0.31 -10.25
C ILE A 99 -5.30 0.72 -9.71
N SER A 100 -5.31 1.95 -10.24
CA SER A 100 -6.24 3.00 -9.78
C SER A 100 -7.71 2.60 -10.00
N SER A 101 -8.01 1.82 -11.05
CA SER A 101 -9.34 1.24 -11.24
C SER A 101 -9.68 0.26 -10.13
N THR A 102 -8.81 -0.70 -9.84
CA THR A 102 -9.03 -1.68 -8.77
C THR A 102 -9.28 -0.96 -7.44
N LEU A 103 -8.44 0.03 -7.11
CA LEU A 103 -8.56 0.80 -5.87
C LEU A 103 -9.85 1.63 -5.82
N GLY A 104 -10.18 2.34 -6.89
CA GLY A 104 -11.41 3.13 -7.00
C GLY A 104 -12.65 2.24 -6.85
N ILE A 105 -12.67 1.10 -7.53
CA ILE A 105 -13.80 0.17 -7.49
C ILE A 105 -13.99 -0.32 -6.06
N GLU A 106 -12.94 -0.78 -5.39
CA GLU A 106 -13.05 -1.30 -4.03
C GLU A 106 -13.36 -0.21 -2.99
N LEU A 107 -13.02 1.05 -3.25
CA LEU A 107 -13.31 2.16 -2.34
C LEU A 107 -14.75 2.69 -2.50
N SER A 108 -15.16 3.00 -3.73
CA SER A 108 -16.40 3.74 -4.02
C SER A 108 -17.41 2.94 -4.84
N GLY A 109 -17.00 1.84 -5.47
CA GLY A 109 -17.79 1.11 -6.47
C GLY A 109 -17.69 1.70 -7.87
N GLU A 110 -16.69 2.56 -8.13
CA GLU A 110 -16.49 3.22 -9.42
C GLU A 110 -15.06 3.00 -9.93
N ASP A 111 -14.89 2.79 -11.24
CA ASP A 111 -13.57 2.70 -11.85
C ASP A 111 -12.88 4.08 -11.98
N PHE A 112 -11.65 4.11 -12.51
CA PHE A 112 -10.88 5.34 -12.68
C PHE A 112 -11.54 6.38 -13.61
N LEU A 113 -12.57 5.98 -14.36
CA LEU A 113 -13.35 6.85 -15.24
C LEU A 113 -14.70 7.25 -14.61
N GLY A 114 -14.98 6.82 -13.37
CA GLY A 114 -16.24 7.07 -12.67
C GLY A 114 -17.38 6.13 -13.09
N ASN A 115 -17.11 5.05 -13.83
CA ASN A 115 -18.16 4.09 -14.18
C ASN A 115 -18.40 3.13 -13.02
N LYS A 116 -19.66 2.89 -12.67
CA LYS A 116 -20.02 1.92 -11.63
C LYS A 116 -19.57 0.51 -11.99
N LYS A 117 -18.92 -0.16 -11.04
CA LYS A 117 -18.47 -1.55 -11.12
C LYS A 117 -18.78 -2.28 -9.82
N PRO A 118 -19.02 -3.61 -9.87
CA PRO A 118 -19.21 -4.39 -8.66
C PRO A 118 -17.90 -4.46 -7.87
N GLN A 119 -18.00 -4.17 -6.57
CA GLN A 119 -16.94 -4.40 -5.60
C GLN A 119 -16.76 -5.91 -5.38
N LYS A 120 -15.51 -6.36 -5.25
CA LYS A 120 -15.18 -7.74 -4.88
C LYS A 120 -15.21 -7.90 -3.36
N GLY A 121 -14.78 -6.88 -2.62
CA GLY A 121 -14.87 -6.82 -1.18
C GLY A 121 -16.29 -6.54 -0.70
N LYS A 122 -16.56 -6.90 0.56
CA LYS A 122 -17.77 -6.44 1.26
C LYS A 122 -17.51 -5.06 1.85
N LYS A 123 -18.45 -4.12 1.66
CA LYS A 123 -18.46 -2.88 2.43
C LYS A 123 -18.49 -3.23 3.91
N THR A 124 -17.46 -2.84 4.64
CA THR A 124 -17.53 -2.79 6.10
C THR A 124 -18.53 -1.69 6.41
N GLY A 125 -19.72 -2.06 6.87
CA GLY A 125 -20.82 -1.13 7.18
C GLY A 125 -20.51 -0.26 8.40
N CYS A 126 -19.48 0.58 8.28
CA CYS A 126 -19.12 1.62 9.22
C CYS A 126 -19.88 2.90 8.86
#